data_AF-A0A5B0QFN1-F1
#
_entry.id   AF-A0A5B0QFN1-F1
#
_cell.length_a   1.000
_cell.length_b   1.000
_cell.length_c   1.000
_cell.angle_alpha   90.00
_cell.angle_beta   90.00
_cell.angle_gamma   90.00
#
_symmetry.space_group_name_H-M   'P 1'
#
loop_
_entity.id
_entity.type
_entity.pdbx_description
1 polymer ?
#
loop_
_entity_poly.entity_id
_entity_poly.type
_entity_poly.pdbx_seq_one_letter_code
_entity_poly.pdbx_strand_id
1 'polypeptide(L)'
;MPSLKYFNCIATANGPSYVCLICPNARPTKDHRGHSRRNNHQLNVTRQEEADLIRRHEDVNYDNIDVQPDIPDLPNGGQGRAPTGPELIDGGIATEGPLLLGGFNLSSLSPVENPDSLPQRAVSVEDEQEDELALPEELHGDDGGLSDNDDRAPGEPGEPGVATAAETTTQADWFPFRNKMDLIGSLMMGHTHSMMSRKMYSKIRGILQLCDLRVPEWGTVRDSRARIRDITGLTVNTSTSVFETPCFSLSAKALISQDLGNPLVSPHLEFYPDHTEGRNVSRFSQSLKWLQHMAPENRAQMCNINDKHFYIFEPVQLLTKEVVVPIFIYMYQWRLHAKCVEIGTDHVTEVKDQARITIPSSVAFDDPRLIVCDVQEFDLIYSEIRMGDGRLLTEACQGYIYGKIYDLLSSNCV
;
A
#
# COMPACT_ATOMS: atom_id res chain seq x y z
N MET A 1 2.01 39.73 -31.87
CA MET A 1 2.83 40.25 -30.74
C MET A 1 3.16 39.05 -29.86
N PRO A 2 4.42 38.57 -29.74
CA PRO A 2 4.71 37.45 -28.85
C PRO A 2 4.46 37.89 -27.41
N SER A 3 3.63 37.14 -26.67
CA SER A 3 3.14 37.56 -25.35
C SER A 3 4.26 37.44 -24.31
N LEU A 4 4.36 38.44 -23.44
CA LEU A 4 5.24 38.44 -22.26
C LEU A 4 4.69 37.56 -21.12
N LYS A 5 3.68 36.70 -21.41
CA LYS A 5 2.87 35.97 -20.43
C LYS A 5 3.70 35.16 -19.42
N TYR A 6 4.87 34.68 -19.81
CA TYR A 6 5.73 33.81 -18.99
C TYR A 6 7.09 34.42 -18.62
N PHE A 7 7.23 35.74 -18.71
CA PHE A 7 8.48 36.45 -18.41
C PHE A 7 8.28 37.65 -17.50
N ASN A 8 9.15 37.78 -16.50
CA ASN A 8 9.28 39.00 -15.72
C ASN A 8 10.40 39.87 -16.29
N CYS A 9 10.12 41.17 -16.47
CA CYS A 9 11.11 42.17 -16.84
C CYS A 9 11.82 42.70 -15.59
N ILE A 10 13.15 42.70 -15.60
CA ILE A 10 13.99 43.18 -14.52
C ILE A 10 14.93 44.26 -15.07
N ALA A 11 15.03 45.39 -14.37
CA ALA A 11 15.97 46.44 -14.70
C ALA A 11 17.39 46.01 -14.29
N THR A 12 18.33 46.04 -15.23
CA THR A 12 19.75 45.79 -14.95
C THR A 12 20.58 46.99 -15.40
N ALA A 13 21.80 47.12 -14.87
CA ALA A 13 22.73 48.21 -15.21
C ALA A 13 23.00 48.36 -16.73
N ASN A 14 22.76 47.28 -17.50
CA ASN A 14 22.98 47.22 -18.94
C ASN A 14 21.67 47.22 -19.77
N GLY A 15 20.55 47.65 -19.17
CA GLY A 15 19.21 47.70 -19.78
C GLY A 15 18.22 46.66 -19.25
N PRO A 16 16.97 46.62 -19.74
CA PRO A 16 15.98 45.64 -19.30
C PRO A 16 16.39 44.21 -19.71
N SER A 17 16.30 43.29 -18.76
CA SER A 17 16.49 41.84 -18.96
C SER A 17 15.23 41.09 -18.57
N TYR A 18 15.03 39.90 -19.10
CA TYR A 18 13.83 39.08 -18.91
C TYR A 18 14.19 37.75 -18.26
N VAL A 19 13.43 37.35 -17.24
CA VAL A 19 13.55 36.03 -16.58
C VAL A 19 12.30 35.22 -16.87
N CYS A 20 12.49 33.99 -17.35
CA CYS A 20 11.39 33.08 -17.62
C CYS A 20 10.89 32.44 -16.32
N LEU A 21 9.58 32.41 -16.13
CA LEU A 21 8.95 31.92 -14.90
C LEU A 21 8.65 30.42 -14.91
N ILE A 22 8.66 29.79 -16.09
CA ILE A 22 8.24 28.39 -16.29
C ILE A 22 9.40 27.46 -16.64
N CYS A 23 10.62 27.98 -16.81
CA CYS A 23 11.81 27.18 -17.09
C CYS A 23 12.67 27.08 -15.82
N PRO A 24 12.93 25.87 -15.28
CA PRO A 24 13.80 25.71 -14.13
C PRO A 24 15.21 26.21 -14.46
N ASN A 25 15.81 26.99 -13.54
CA ASN A 25 17.12 27.62 -13.68
C ASN A 25 17.25 28.69 -14.80
N ALA A 26 16.14 29.35 -15.18
CA ALA A 26 16.18 30.43 -16.15
C ALA A 26 17.05 31.61 -15.67
N ARG A 27 18.16 31.87 -16.35
CA ARG A 27 18.99 33.06 -16.12
C ARG A 27 18.39 34.28 -16.84
N PRO A 28 18.61 35.51 -16.32
CA PRO A 28 18.19 36.73 -16.99
C PRO A 28 18.76 36.81 -18.41
N THR A 29 17.89 37.02 -19.40
CA THR A 29 18.26 37.14 -20.82
C THR A 29 17.72 38.43 -21.42
N LYS A 30 18.49 39.08 -22.29
CA LYS A 30 17.99 40.22 -23.08
C LYS A 30 17.13 39.75 -24.25
N ASP A 31 17.39 38.55 -24.76
CA ASP A 31 16.64 37.94 -25.87
C ASP A 31 15.61 36.92 -25.38
N HIS A 32 14.48 37.44 -24.86
CA HIS A 32 13.35 36.60 -24.47
C HIS A 32 12.71 35.91 -25.69
N ARG A 33 12.79 36.51 -26.89
CA ARG A 33 12.19 35.95 -28.11
C ARG A 33 12.94 34.70 -28.57
N GLY A 34 14.28 34.72 -28.51
CA GLY A 34 15.11 33.56 -28.75
C GLY A 34 14.89 32.46 -27.70
N HIS A 35 14.72 32.84 -26.43
CA HIS A 35 14.36 31.89 -25.37
C HIS A 35 13.01 31.21 -25.64
N SER A 36 11.98 31.96 -26.05
CA SER A 36 10.64 31.42 -26.33
C SER A 36 10.57 30.42 -27.49
N ARG A 37 11.56 30.44 -28.39
CA ARG A 37 11.65 29.50 -29.51
C ARG A 37 12.35 28.19 -29.16
N ARG A 38 12.92 28.07 -27.95
CA ARG A 38 13.60 26.83 -27.51
C ARG A 38 12.55 25.76 -27.20
N ASN A 39 12.85 24.52 -27.60
CA ASN A 39 11.95 23.38 -27.42
C ASN A 39 11.52 23.19 -25.95
N ASN A 40 12.46 23.30 -25.01
CA ASN A 40 12.16 23.20 -23.58
C ASN A 40 11.16 24.26 -23.07
N HIS A 41 11.23 25.49 -23.60
CA HIS A 41 10.27 26.53 -23.23
C HIS A 41 8.89 26.20 -23.78
N GLN A 42 8.80 25.75 -25.04
CA GLN A 42 7.52 25.37 -25.67
C GLN A 42 6.84 24.22 -24.92
N LEU A 43 7.60 23.19 -24.53
CA LEU A 43 7.09 22.08 -23.71
C LEU A 43 6.54 22.55 -22.35
N ASN A 44 7.23 23.47 -21.68
CA ASN A 44 6.78 24.02 -20.41
C ASN A 44 5.53 24.91 -20.57
N VAL A 45 5.40 25.63 -21.70
CA VAL A 45 4.16 26.37 -22.02
C VAL A 45 2.99 25.41 -22.17
N THR A 46 3.15 24.32 -22.94
CA THR A 46 2.09 23.31 -23.12
C THR A 46 1.65 22.71 -21.79
N ARG A 47 2.60 22.35 -20.90
CA ARG A 47 2.29 21.84 -19.56
C ARG A 47 1.51 22.84 -18.72
N GLN A 48 1.88 24.12 -18.77
CA GLN A 48 1.20 25.17 -18.01
C GLN A 48 -0.23 25.39 -18.52
N GLU A 49 -0.42 25.37 -19.84
CA GLU A 49 -1.74 25.50 -20.46
C GLU A 49 -2.65 24.30 -20.17
N GLU A 50 -2.10 23.09 -20.13
CA GLU A 50 -2.82 21.87 -19.72
C GLU A 50 -3.23 21.92 -18.24
N ALA A 51 -2.33 22.34 -17.35
CA ALA A 51 -2.64 22.53 -15.93
C ALA A 51 -3.72 23.61 -15.70
N ASP A 52 -3.69 24.70 -16.47
CA ASP A 52 -4.70 25.77 -16.42
C ASP A 52 -6.05 25.33 -17.01
N LEU A 53 -6.08 24.35 -17.92
CA LEU A 53 -7.31 23.72 -18.42
C LEU A 53 -7.94 22.80 -17.36
N ILE A 54 -7.13 22.00 -16.68
CA ILE A 54 -7.58 21.12 -15.59
C ILE A 54 -8.19 21.95 -14.46
N ARG A 55 -7.50 23.02 -14.03
CA ARG A 55 -7.98 23.89 -12.95
C ARG A 55 -9.34 24.54 -13.27
N ARG A 56 -9.52 24.99 -14.51
CA ARG A 56 -10.80 25.55 -14.98
C ARG A 56 -11.92 24.51 -15.09
N HIS A 57 -11.59 23.23 -15.21
CA HIS A 57 -12.58 22.15 -15.24
C HIS A 57 -13.03 21.74 -13.83
N GLU A 58 -12.18 21.95 -12.82
CA GLU A 58 -12.49 21.71 -11.41
C GLU A 58 -13.38 22.84 -10.82
N ASP A 59 -13.17 24.09 -11.23
CA ASP A 59 -13.96 25.25 -10.75
C ASP A 59 -15.43 25.26 -11.23
N VAL A 60 -15.82 24.42 -12.19
CA VAL A 60 -17.19 24.40 -12.76
C VAL A 60 -18.12 23.41 -12.03
N ASN A 61 -17.60 22.59 -11.11
CA ASN A 61 -18.36 21.45 -10.58
C ASN A 61 -18.77 21.53 -9.09
N TYR A 62 -19.00 22.74 -8.54
CA TYR A 62 -19.46 22.86 -7.15
C TYR A 62 -20.63 23.82 -6.85
N ASP A 63 -21.19 24.55 -7.83
CA ASP A 63 -22.19 25.60 -7.54
C ASP A 63 -23.56 25.45 -8.22
N ASN A 64 -23.94 24.30 -8.79
CA ASN A 64 -25.29 24.14 -9.37
C ASN A 64 -25.88 22.73 -9.19
N ILE A 65 -26.28 22.38 -7.96
CA ILE A 65 -27.49 21.58 -7.71
C ILE A 65 -28.18 22.16 -6.48
N ASP A 66 -29.05 23.14 -6.70
CA ASP A 66 -30.05 23.59 -5.74
C ASP A 66 -31.21 22.59 -5.78
N VAL A 67 -31.24 21.66 -4.84
CA VAL A 67 -32.42 20.82 -4.56
C VAL A 67 -32.70 20.96 -3.08
N GLN A 68 -33.61 21.89 -2.76
CA GLN A 68 -34.24 21.97 -1.45
C GLN A 68 -34.97 20.65 -1.15
N PRO A 69 -34.73 20.01 0.00
CA PRO A 69 -35.61 18.96 0.48
C PRO A 69 -36.85 19.60 1.12
N ASP A 70 -38.01 19.47 0.47
CA ASP A 70 -39.32 19.68 1.10
C ASP A 70 -39.51 18.64 2.21
N ILE A 71 -39.46 19.08 3.47
CA ILE A 71 -39.80 18.27 4.65
C ILE A 71 -41.25 18.61 5.05
N PRO A 72 -42.19 17.65 5.02
CA PRO A 72 -43.50 17.85 5.66
C PRO A 72 -43.36 17.76 7.19
N ASP A 73 -43.80 18.82 7.88
CA ASP A 73 -43.89 18.93 9.33
C ASP A 73 -44.70 17.80 10.00
N LEU A 74 -44.18 17.25 11.10
CA LEU A 74 -44.93 16.47 12.11
C LEU A 74 -44.28 16.69 13.51
N PRO A 75 -45.04 16.57 14.61
CA PRO A 75 -45.12 17.63 15.59
C PRO A 75 -44.32 17.35 16.87
N ASN A 76 -43.89 18.48 17.43
CA ASN A 76 -43.35 18.76 18.74
C ASN A 76 -43.76 17.81 19.90
N GLY A 77 -42.77 17.31 20.64
CA GLY A 77 -42.98 16.80 22.00
C GLY A 77 -41.85 15.93 22.54
N GLY A 78 -41.11 16.43 23.53
CA GLY A 78 -40.39 15.59 24.49
C GLY A 78 -38.92 15.95 24.68
N GLN A 79 -38.65 16.82 25.65
CA GLN A 79 -37.31 17.10 26.18
C GLN A 79 -36.67 15.81 26.73
N GLY A 80 -35.48 15.48 26.23
CA GLY A 80 -34.66 14.36 26.70
C GLY A 80 -33.18 14.73 26.65
N ARG A 81 -32.62 14.97 27.83
CA ARG A 81 -31.25 15.40 28.13
C ARG A 81 -30.21 14.33 27.72
N ALA A 82 -29.23 14.70 26.90
CA ALA A 82 -28.05 13.87 26.63
C ALA A 82 -27.00 14.01 27.77
N PRO A 83 -26.30 12.93 28.18
CA PRO A 83 -25.18 13.03 29.12
C PRO A 83 -23.92 13.52 28.41
N THR A 84 -23.24 14.48 29.05
CA THR A 84 -21.93 15.02 28.69
C THR A 84 -20.83 13.95 28.83
N GLY A 85 -20.08 13.70 27.75
CA GLY A 85 -18.78 13.03 27.80
C GLY A 85 -17.66 13.99 28.22
N PRO A 86 -16.53 13.49 28.76
CA PRO A 86 -15.48 14.33 29.32
C PRO A 86 -14.59 14.98 28.24
N GLU A 87 -14.27 16.25 28.45
CA GLU A 87 -13.24 17.01 27.72
C GLU A 87 -11.87 16.34 27.85
N LEU A 88 -11.20 16.12 26.71
CA LEU A 88 -9.77 15.90 26.66
C LEU A 88 -9.11 17.09 25.96
N ILE A 89 -8.05 17.53 26.61
CA ILE A 89 -7.33 18.79 26.45
C ILE A 89 -6.44 18.71 25.21
N ASP A 90 -6.45 19.80 24.46
CA ASP A 90 -5.69 20.12 23.24
C ASP A 90 -4.17 20.14 23.48
N GLY A 91 -3.42 19.67 22.47
CA GLY A 91 -1.95 19.62 22.51
C GLY A 91 -1.32 18.68 21.48
N GLY A 92 -1.50 18.94 20.18
CA GLY A 92 -0.88 18.17 19.10
C GLY A 92 -0.40 19.04 17.94
N ILE A 93 0.92 19.17 17.80
CA ILE A 93 1.62 19.88 16.72
C ILE A 93 1.38 19.15 15.39
N ALA A 94 0.81 19.84 14.41
CA ALA A 94 0.61 19.34 13.06
C ALA A 94 1.95 19.24 12.31
N THR A 95 2.30 18.03 11.86
CA THR A 95 3.29 17.83 10.79
C THR A 95 2.53 17.36 9.55
N GLU A 96 2.40 18.25 8.57
CA GLU A 96 1.85 17.89 7.26
C GLU A 96 2.83 16.99 6.51
N GLY A 97 2.36 15.80 6.12
CA GLY A 97 3.04 14.90 5.19
C GLY A 97 2.73 15.25 3.73
N PRO A 98 3.58 14.88 2.76
CA PRO A 98 3.37 15.26 1.36
C PRO A 98 2.18 14.51 0.75
N LEU A 99 1.33 15.26 0.04
CA LEU A 99 0.27 14.75 -0.82
C LEU A 99 0.86 13.98 -2.00
N LEU A 100 0.48 12.71 -2.15
CA LEU A 100 0.75 11.94 -3.36
C LEU A 100 -0.19 12.41 -4.48
N LEU A 101 0.39 12.99 -5.53
CA LEU A 101 -0.32 13.44 -6.72
C LEU A 101 -0.24 12.36 -7.83
N GLY A 102 -1.39 11.98 -8.36
CA GLY A 102 -1.54 11.51 -9.75
C GLY A 102 -1.48 10.00 -9.98
N GLY A 103 -2.64 9.41 -10.26
CA GLY A 103 -2.75 8.07 -10.81
C GLY A 103 -2.23 7.99 -12.24
N PHE A 104 -1.41 6.99 -12.53
CA PHE A 104 -1.05 6.62 -13.89
C PHE A 104 -2.18 5.81 -14.54
N ASN A 105 -2.60 6.24 -15.72
CA ASN A 105 -3.60 5.55 -16.54
C ASN A 105 -2.88 4.48 -17.39
N LEU A 106 -2.98 3.21 -17.00
CA LEU A 106 -2.45 2.07 -17.77
C LEU A 106 -3.61 1.43 -18.55
N SER A 107 -3.98 2.04 -19.67
CA SER A 107 -4.95 1.48 -20.62
C SER A 107 -4.33 1.38 -22.00
N SER A 108 -3.30 0.55 -22.16
CA SER A 108 -2.86 -0.03 -23.46
C SER A 108 -1.53 -0.78 -23.28
N LEU A 109 -1.57 -2.03 -22.80
CA LEU A 109 -0.54 -3.02 -23.11
C LEU A 109 -1.20 -4.39 -23.27
N SER A 110 -0.92 -5.03 -24.41
CA SER A 110 -1.32 -6.39 -24.78
C SER A 110 -0.70 -7.46 -23.87
N PRO A 111 -1.22 -8.71 -23.86
CA PRO A 111 -0.86 -9.71 -22.84
C PRO A 111 0.62 -10.08 -22.91
N VAL A 112 1.33 -9.96 -21.78
CA VAL A 112 2.68 -10.47 -21.62
C VAL A 112 2.59 -11.95 -21.26
N GLU A 113 3.25 -12.80 -22.05
CA GLU A 113 3.36 -14.23 -21.85
C GLU A 113 4.10 -14.57 -20.55
N ASN A 114 3.73 -15.72 -19.98
CA ASN A 114 4.21 -16.30 -18.73
C ASN A 114 5.72 -16.63 -18.82
N PRO A 115 6.61 -16.15 -17.94
CA PRO A 115 8.07 -16.25 -18.14
C PRO A 115 8.70 -17.59 -17.70
N ASP A 116 7.94 -18.69 -17.68
CA ASP A 116 8.39 -19.96 -17.09
C ASP A 116 8.79 -21.05 -18.11
N SER A 117 9.31 -20.68 -19.28
CA SER A 117 9.86 -21.70 -20.19
C SER A 117 11.04 -21.27 -21.08
N LEU A 118 12.15 -22.02 -20.90
CA LEU A 118 13.32 -22.28 -21.76
C LEU A 118 14.63 -21.52 -21.42
N PRO A 119 15.82 -22.13 -21.68
CA PRO A 119 16.38 -23.32 -21.07
C PRO A 119 17.72 -23.03 -20.34
N GLN A 120 18.03 -23.79 -19.28
CA GLN A 120 19.29 -23.70 -18.53
C GLN A 120 20.51 -24.03 -19.41
N ARG A 121 21.43 -23.08 -19.55
CA ARG A 121 22.78 -23.31 -20.07
C ARG A 121 23.78 -23.01 -18.95
N ALA A 122 24.38 -24.08 -18.43
CA ALA A 122 25.39 -24.02 -17.38
C ALA A 122 26.64 -23.26 -17.83
N VAL A 123 27.07 -22.28 -17.03
CA VAL A 123 28.44 -21.73 -17.04
C VAL A 123 28.86 -21.49 -15.59
N SER A 124 30.12 -21.83 -15.33
CA SER A 124 30.75 -22.12 -14.04
C SER A 124 30.90 -20.93 -13.09
N VAL A 125 30.92 -21.29 -11.81
CA VAL A 125 31.11 -20.46 -10.61
C VAL A 125 32.54 -19.92 -10.56
N GLU A 126 32.69 -18.61 -10.41
CA GLU A 126 33.86 -17.99 -9.80
C GLU A 126 33.36 -17.00 -8.73
N ASP A 127 33.91 -17.17 -7.52
CA ASP A 127 33.57 -16.46 -6.29
C ASP A 127 33.83 -14.95 -6.41
N GLU A 128 32.81 -14.12 -6.14
CA GLU A 128 33.01 -12.69 -5.86
C GLU A 128 32.39 -12.33 -4.51
N GLN A 129 33.26 -11.78 -3.66
CA GLN A 129 33.02 -11.26 -2.32
C GLN A 129 31.91 -10.20 -2.29
N GLU A 130 31.02 -10.33 -1.31
CA GLU A 130 29.96 -9.35 -1.03
C GLU A 130 30.57 -8.03 -0.52
N ASP A 131 30.64 -7.03 -1.41
CA ASP A 131 30.98 -5.65 -1.06
C ASP A 131 29.79 -4.98 -0.34
N GLU A 132 30.02 -4.63 0.92
CA GLU A 132 29.13 -3.86 1.78
C GLU A 132 28.96 -2.43 1.21
N LEU A 133 27.82 -2.16 0.56
CA LEU A 133 27.53 -0.87 -0.05
C LEU A 133 27.32 0.23 1.00
N ALA A 134 28.37 1.02 1.21
CA ALA A 134 28.30 2.33 1.83
C ALA A 134 27.31 3.24 1.09
N LEU A 135 26.38 3.85 1.83
CA LEU A 135 25.59 4.98 1.32
C LEU A 135 26.54 6.10 0.87
N PRO A 136 26.27 6.81 -0.26
CA PRO A 136 27.16 7.85 -0.74
C PRO A 136 27.39 8.93 0.32
N GLU A 137 28.66 9.09 0.74
CA GLU A 137 29.16 10.26 1.47
C GLU A 137 29.11 11.50 0.56
N GLU A 138 27.94 12.00 0.21
CA GLU A 138 27.82 13.30 -0.46
C GLU A 138 26.73 14.15 0.17
N LEU A 139 27.03 14.67 1.36
CA LEU A 139 26.53 15.96 1.84
C LEU A 139 27.72 16.70 2.45
N HIS A 140 28.33 17.57 1.63
CA HIS A 140 29.51 18.36 1.95
C HIS A 140 29.41 19.09 3.29
N GLY A 141 30.34 18.77 4.19
CA GLY A 141 30.85 19.67 5.22
C GLY A 141 32.35 19.85 4.98
N ASP A 142 32.72 21.00 4.41
CA ASP A 142 34.10 21.45 4.26
C ASP A 142 34.69 21.79 5.64
N ASP A 143 35.64 20.99 6.14
CA ASP A 143 36.76 21.50 6.94
C ASP A 143 38.01 20.58 6.92
N GLY A 144 39.11 21.13 6.39
CA GLY A 144 40.47 21.02 6.92
C GLY A 144 41.00 19.64 7.31
N GLY A 145 41.83 19.07 6.43
CA GLY A 145 42.50 17.79 6.65
C GLY A 145 43.41 17.74 7.87
N LEU A 146 43.58 16.52 8.37
CA LEU A 146 44.82 15.93 8.87
C LEU A 146 44.62 14.41 8.82
N SER A 147 45.55 13.72 8.18
CA SER A 147 45.62 12.26 8.09
C SER A 147 45.89 11.66 9.47
N ASP A 148 45.12 10.66 9.86
CA ASP A 148 45.61 9.60 10.72
C ASP A 148 45.06 8.27 10.18
N ASN A 149 45.99 7.48 9.63
CA ASN A 149 45.77 6.07 9.33
C ASN A 149 45.67 5.34 10.66
N ASP A 150 44.57 4.65 10.90
CA ASP A 150 44.50 3.64 11.96
C ASP A 150 43.97 2.35 11.34
N ASP A 151 44.91 1.54 10.87
CA ASP A 151 44.70 0.17 10.42
C ASP A 151 44.28 -0.70 11.62
N ARG A 152 42.97 -0.99 11.73
CA ARG A 152 42.48 -2.02 12.66
C ARG A 152 41.70 -3.08 11.91
N ALA A 153 42.29 -4.28 11.85
CA ALA A 153 41.68 -5.48 11.29
C ALA A 153 40.36 -5.87 12.01
N PRO A 154 39.42 -6.55 11.33
CA PRO A 154 38.19 -7.03 11.93
C PRO A 154 38.49 -8.06 13.02
N GLY A 155 38.03 -7.80 14.25
CA GLY A 155 38.07 -8.78 15.34
C GLY A 155 36.94 -9.80 15.21
N GLU A 156 37.25 -11.06 15.51
CA GLU A 156 36.32 -12.20 15.45
C GLU A 156 35.03 -11.99 16.28
N PRO A 157 33.89 -12.56 15.84
CA PRO A 157 32.63 -12.49 16.57
C PRO A 157 32.70 -13.30 17.87
N GLY A 158 32.59 -12.62 19.01
CA GLY A 158 32.51 -13.24 20.33
C GLY A 158 31.21 -14.02 20.55
N GLU A 159 31.32 -15.16 21.25
CA GLU A 159 30.23 -16.10 21.55
C GLU A 159 29.02 -15.45 22.27
N PRO A 160 27.79 -15.91 21.99
CA PRO A 160 26.59 -15.41 22.67
C PRO A 160 26.52 -15.94 24.12
N GLY A 161 26.80 -15.06 25.08
CA GLY A 161 26.58 -15.32 26.50
C GLY A 161 25.09 -15.49 26.83
N VAL A 162 24.78 -16.54 27.61
CA VAL A 162 23.43 -16.87 28.09
C VAL A 162 22.93 -15.78 29.05
N ALA A 163 21.89 -15.04 28.65
CA ALA A 163 21.25 -14.01 29.48
C ALA A 163 20.38 -14.64 30.58
N THR A 164 20.38 -14.02 31.76
CA THR A 164 19.62 -14.46 32.94
C THR A 164 18.19 -13.91 32.95
N ALA A 165 17.26 -14.57 33.65
CA ALA A 165 15.83 -14.24 33.65
C ALA A 165 15.47 -12.78 34.03
N ALA A 166 16.32 -12.08 34.79
CA ALA A 166 16.14 -10.67 35.15
C ALA A 166 16.55 -9.69 34.03
N GLU A 167 17.46 -10.10 33.14
CA GLU A 167 17.85 -9.32 31.95
C GLU A 167 16.74 -9.36 30.88
N THR A 168 15.98 -10.44 30.82
CA THR A 168 14.82 -10.57 29.91
C THR A 168 13.68 -9.59 30.21
N THR A 169 13.43 -9.25 31.48
CA THR A 169 12.37 -8.29 31.84
C THR A 169 12.77 -6.84 31.56
N THR A 170 14.03 -6.48 31.79
CA THR A 170 14.55 -5.12 31.49
C THR A 170 14.77 -4.87 30.00
N GLN A 171 14.97 -5.92 29.20
CA GLN A 171 14.99 -5.84 27.74
C GLN A 171 13.61 -5.53 27.15
N ALA A 172 12.52 -5.99 27.77
CA ALA A 172 11.16 -5.72 27.31
C ALA A 172 10.81 -4.21 27.38
N ASP A 173 11.25 -3.52 28.42
CA ASP A 173 10.95 -2.09 28.65
C ASP A 173 11.53 -1.16 27.58
N TRP A 174 12.64 -1.55 26.96
CA TRP A 174 13.35 -0.75 25.96
C TRP A 174 13.34 -1.36 24.57
N PHE A 175 12.67 -2.50 24.37
CA PHE A 175 12.51 -3.10 23.05
C PHE A 175 11.96 -2.04 22.06
N PRO A 176 12.54 -1.90 20.86
CA PRO A 176 13.53 -2.76 20.21
C PRO A 176 15.01 -2.44 20.51
N PHE A 177 15.30 -1.48 21.38
CA PHE A 177 16.64 -1.11 21.83
C PHE A 177 17.14 -2.04 22.94
N ARG A 178 18.47 -2.12 23.11
CA ARG A 178 19.07 -2.95 24.18
C ARG A 178 18.82 -2.37 25.57
N ASN A 179 18.76 -1.05 25.68
CA ASN A 179 18.52 -0.30 26.92
C ASN A 179 18.26 1.18 26.61
N LYS A 180 17.96 1.96 27.64
CA LYS A 180 17.76 3.42 27.57
C LYS A 180 18.91 4.18 26.88
N MET A 181 20.16 3.81 27.16
CA MET A 181 21.33 4.53 26.63
C MET A 181 21.52 4.27 25.13
N ASP A 182 21.12 3.10 24.67
CA ASP A 182 21.08 2.72 23.25
C ASP A 182 20.02 3.51 22.47
N LEU A 183 18.84 3.75 23.07
CA LEU A 183 17.85 4.68 22.54
C LEU A 183 18.40 6.11 22.47
N ILE A 184 18.98 6.62 23.57
CA ILE A 184 19.57 7.97 23.60
C ILE A 184 20.66 8.12 22.54
N GLY A 185 21.55 7.13 22.43
CA GLY A 185 22.60 7.11 21.42
C GLY A 185 22.04 7.12 20.00
N SER A 186 20.97 6.35 19.76
CA SER A 186 20.25 6.35 18.49
C SER A 186 19.59 7.70 18.20
N LEU A 187 18.91 8.33 19.15
CA LEU A 187 18.30 9.65 18.94
C LEU A 187 19.36 10.73 18.69
N MET A 188 20.45 10.69 19.46
CA MET A 188 21.57 11.62 19.30
C MET A 188 22.23 11.49 17.93
N MET A 189 22.43 10.27 17.41
CA MET A 189 23.00 10.06 16.07
C MET A 189 22.21 10.77 14.95
N GLY A 190 20.91 11.05 15.16
CA GLY A 190 20.04 11.76 14.22
C GLY A 190 19.38 10.84 13.19
N HIS A 191 18.43 11.37 12.42
CA HIS A 191 17.68 10.62 11.42
C HIS A 191 17.95 11.16 10.01
N THR A 192 17.38 10.51 8.99
CA THR A 192 17.43 10.83 7.54
C THR A 192 18.20 12.08 7.12
N HIS A 193 17.72 13.28 7.43
CA HIS A 193 18.28 14.56 6.97
C HIS A 193 19.04 15.36 8.06
N SER A 194 19.21 14.80 9.26
CA SER A 194 19.76 15.47 10.44
C SER A 194 20.83 14.64 11.15
N MET A 195 21.48 13.71 10.45
CA MET A 195 22.55 12.90 11.04
C MET A 195 23.77 13.76 11.42
N MET A 196 24.29 13.55 12.62
CA MET A 196 25.54 14.18 13.05
C MET A 196 26.76 13.38 12.58
N SER A 197 27.89 14.06 12.42
CA SER A 197 29.16 13.39 12.11
C SER A 197 29.65 12.55 13.28
N ARG A 198 30.43 11.48 12.99
CA ARG A 198 31.06 10.65 14.01
C ARG A 198 31.90 11.47 14.99
N LYS A 199 32.64 12.48 14.49
CA LYS A 199 33.45 13.39 15.31
C LYS A 199 32.58 14.20 16.29
N MET A 200 31.46 14.74 15.80
CA MET A 200 30.52 15.50 16.64
C MET A 200 29.89 14.59 17.70
N TYR A 201 29.44 13.41 17.30
CA TYR A 201 28.89 12.40 18.21
C TYR A 201 29.86 12.06 19.34
N SER A 202 31.13 11.77 19.01
CA SER A 202 32.15 11.44 20.02
C SER A 202 32.40 12.58 21.01
N LYS A 203 32.40 13.84 20.56
CA LYS A 203 32.53 15.00 21.43
C LYS A 203 31.35 15.11 22.40
N ILE A 204 30.12 15.02 21.88
CA ILE A 204 28.91 15.10 22.71
C ILE A 204 28.85 13.93 23.69
N ARG A 205 29.17 12.70 23.23
CA ARG A 205 29.30 11.52 24.11
C ARG A 205 30.29 11.77 25.25
N GLY A 206 31.45 12.36 24.96
CA GLY A 206 32.44 12.70 25.98
C GLY A 206 31.92 13.71 27.01
N ILE A 207 31.17 14.72 26.56
CA ILE A 207 30.52 15.69 27.47
C ILE A 207 29.47 14.99 28.34
N LEU A 208 28.63 14.13 27.76
CA LEU A 208 27.60 13.39 28.49
C LEU A 208 28.22 12.43 29.52
N GLN A 209 29.39 11.86 29.21
CA GLN A 209 30.12 11.03 30.15
C GLN A 209 30.59 11.80 31.39
N LEU A 210 30.90 13.10 31.27
CA LEU A 210 31.19 13.96 32.43
C LEU A 210 29.95 14.18 33.31
N CYS A 211 28.75 14.03 32.75
CA CYS A 211 27.47 14.09 33.44
C CYS A 211 26.95 12.71 33.87
N ASP A 212 27.82 11.71 33.99
CA ASP A 212 27.51 10.32 34.35
C ASP A 212 26.55 9.58 33.39
N LEU A 213 26.41 10.07 32.15
CA LEU A 213 25.62 9.44 31.09
C LEU A 213 26.52 8.64 30.14
N ARG A 214 26.55 7.32 30.31
CA ARG A 214 27.30 6.38 29.47
C ARG A 214 26.54 5.99 28.20
N VAL A 215 26.58 6.86 27.19
CA VAL A 215 26.02 6.58 25.85
C VAL A 215 26.94 5.60 25.10
N PRO A 216 26.41 4.64 24.30
CA PRO A 216 27.22 3.71 23.53
C PRO A 216 28.15 4.40 22.52
N GLU A 217 29.13 3.66 22.02
CA GLU A 217 29.98 4.15 20.95
C GLU A 217 29.24 4.17 19.61
N TRP A 218 29.71 5.00 18.67
CA TRP A 218 29.14 5.14 17.34
C TRP A 218 28.90 3.79 16.64
N GLY A 219 29.90 2.90 16.66
CA GLY A 219 29.78 1.56 16.08
C GLY A 219 28.65 0.76 16.72
N THR A 220 28.61 0.73 18.06
CA THR A 220 27.56 0.02 18.81
C THR A 220 26.15 0.54 18.50
N VAL A 221 25.98 1.86 18.32
CA VAL A 221 24.68 2.42 17.90
C VAL A 221 24.34 2.04 16.45
N ARG A 222 25.32 1.98 15.55
CA ARG A 222 25.10 1.48 14.18
C ARG A 222 24.69 0.02 14.17
N ASP A 223 25.36 -0.84 14.94
CA ASP A 223 25.01 -2.26 15.09
C ASP A 223 23.61 -2.41 15.69
N SER A 224 23.26 -1.51 16.62
CA SER A 224 21.91 -1.47 17.19
C SER A 224 20.86 -1.15 16.14
N ARG A 225 21.07 -0.10 15.35
CA ARG A 225 20.16 0.28 14.25
C ARG A 225 20.07 -0.78 13.16
N ALA A 226 21.18 -1.44 12.82
CA ALA A 226 21.20 -2.55 11.87
C ALA A 226 20.31 -3.70 12.37
N ARG A 227 20.52 -4.15 13.61
CA ARG A 227 19.67 -5.18 14.23
C ARG A 227 18.19 -4.78 14.27
N ILE A 228 17.87 -3.53 14.61
CA ILE A 228 16.47 -3.06 14.65
C ILE A 228 15.85 -3.11 13.25
N ARG A 229 16.59 -2.74 12.21
CA ARG A 229 16.14 -2.87 10.82
C ARG A 229 15.94 -4.33 10.42
N ASP A 230 16.77 -5.24 10.91
CA ASP A 230 16.59 -6.67 10.66
C ASP A 230 15.33 -7.21 11.34
N ILE A 231 14.98 -6.70 12.54
CA ILE A 231 13.72 -7.05 13.23
C ILE A 231 12.50 -6.64 12.39
N THR A 232 12.54 -5.45 11.77
CA THR A 232 11.42 -5.00 10.94
C THR A 232 11.41 -5.68 9.57
N GLY A 233 12.54 -6.24 9.11
CA GLY A 233 12.66 -6.83 7.77
C GLY A 233 12.43 -5.81 6.65
N LEU A 234 12.54 -4.51 6.94
CA LEU A 234 12.35 -3.45 5.95
C LEU A 234 13.66 -3.16 5.24
N THR A 235 13.75 -3.62 3.99
CA THR A 235 14.87 -3.31 3.10
C THR A 235 14.58 -2.02 2.32
N VAL A 236 15.60 -1.18 2.18
CA VAL A 236 15.54 -0.02 1.30
C VAL A 236 15.85 -0.47 -0.12
N ASN A 237 14.88 -0.32 -1.01
CA ASN A 237 15.05 -0.57 -2.42
C ASN A 237 15.63 0.68 -3.07
N THR A 238 16.71 0.50 -3.84
CA THR A 238 17.31 1.59 -4.62
C THR A 238 16.91 1.43 -6.07
N SER A 239 16.47 2.52 -6.69
CA SER A 239 16.18 2.59 -8.11
C SER A 239 16.70 3.90 -8.69
N THR A 240 16.81 3.98 -10.01
CA THR A 240 17.18 5.21 -10.69
C THR A 240 15.95 5.73 -11.43
N SER A 241 15.59 6.99 -11.20
CA SER A 241 14.47 7.60 -11.92
C SER A 241 14.79 7.83 -13.40
N VAL A 242 13.77 8.16 -14.19
CA VAL A 242 13.90 8.52 -15.62
C VAL A 242 14.85 9.72 -15.84
N PHE A 243 15.09 10.53 -14.81
CA PHE A 243 16.03 11.66 -14.82
C PHE A 243 17.40 11.31 -14.22
N GLU A 244 17.77 10.03 -14.17
CA GLU A 244 19.05 9.55 -13.64
C GLU A 244 19.30 9.91 -12.17
N THR A 245 18.26 10.29 -11.45
CA THR A 245 18.33 10.61 -10.02
C THR A 245 18.14 9.33 -9.21
N PRO A 246 19.07 8.97 -8.31
CA PRO A 246 18.88 7.86 -7.36
C PRO A 246 17.63 8.08 -6.51
N CYS A 247 16.83 7.04 -6.35
CA CYS A 247 15.61 7.01 -5.58
C CYS A 247 15.65 5.85 -4.60
N PHE A 248 15.15 6.09 -3.39
CA PHE A 248 15.11 5.10 -2.33
C PHE A 248 13.67 4.92 -1.89
N SER A 249 13.21 3.67 -1.79
CA SER A 249 11.85 3.35 -1.37
C SER A 249 11.83 2.15 -0.44
N LEU A 250 10.78 2.03 0.36
CA LEU A 250 10.49 0.80 1.10
C LEU A 250 9.55 -0.08 0.27
N SER A 251 9.62 -1.38 0.49
CA SER A 251 8.69 -2.33 -0.14
C SER A 251 7.27 -2.10 0.35
N ALA A 252 6.38 -1.65 -0.54
CA ALA A 252 4.95 -1.52 -0.23
C ALA A 252 4.34 -2.84 0.26
N LYS A 253 4.78 -3.98 -0.31
CA LYS A 253 4.38 -5.32 0.13
C LYS A 253 4.75 -5.57 1.60
N ALA A 254 5.97 -5.20 2.01
CA ALA A 254 6.42 -5.40 3.38
C ALA A 254 5.65 -4.51 4.36
N LEU A 255 5.42 -3.25 3.99
CA LEU A 255 4.64 -2.31 4.81
C LEU A 255 3.20 -2.80 5.02
N ILE A 256 2.50 -3.15 3.93
CA ILE A 256 1.13 -3.68 4.02
C ILE A 256 1.09 -4.97 4.84
N SER A 257 2.08 -5.86 4.69
CA SER A 257 2.16 -7.09 5.50
C SER A 257 2.31 -6.80 6.99
N GLN A 258 3.04 -5.75 7.38
CA GLN A 258 3.18 -5.35 8.78
C GLN A 258 1.88 -4.77 9.33
N ASP A 259 1.20 -3.92 8.55
CA ASP A 259 -0.09 -3.34 8.94
C ASP A 259 -1.16 -4.42 9.10
N LEU A 260 -1.20 -5.39 8.19
CA LEU A 260 -2.07 -6.56 8.27
C LEU A 260 -1.78 -7.44 9.51
N GLY A 261 -0.50 -7.60 9.85
CA GLY A 261 -0.07 -8.39 11.01
C GLY A 261 -0.18 -7.64 12.36
N ASN A 262 -0.46 -6.34 12.33
CA ASN A 262 -0.50 -5.53 13.54
C ASN A 262 -1.89 -5.63 14.21
N PRO A 263 -1.99 -6.19 15.43
CA PRO A 263 -3.27 -6.37 16.11
C PRO A 263 -3.97 -5.06 16.48
N LEU A 264 -3.26 -3.93 16.50
CA LEU A 264 -3.83 -2.60 16.75
C LEU A 264 -4.35 -1.94 15.47
N VAL A 265 -3.85 -2.35 14.29
CA VAL A 265 -4.23 -1.75 12.99
C VAL A 265 -5.24 -2.63 12.26
N SER A 266 -5.02 -3.95 12.25
CA SER A 266 -5.86 -4.93 11.56
C SER A 266 -7.37 -4.77 11.83
N PRO A 267 -7.86 -4.49 13.06
CA PRO A 267 -9.29 -4.28 13.33
C PRO A 267 -9.91 -3.06 12.62
N HIS A 268 -9.08 -2.11 12.18
CA HIS A 268 -9.50 -0.90 11.48
C HIS A 268 -9.39 -1.01 9.96
N LEU A 269 -8.90 -2.14 9.44
CA LEU A 269 -8.83 -2.40 8.01
C LEU A 269 -10.15 -2.97 7.50
N GLU A 270 -10.56 -2.52 6.32
CA GLU A 270 -11.72 -3.02 5.61
C GLU A 270 -11.27 -4.13 4.65
N PHE A 271 -11.81 -5.34 4.81
CA PHE A 271 -11.41 -6.53 4.03
C PHE A 271 -12.39 -6.91 2.92
N TYR A 272 -13.56 -6.28 2.90
CA TYR A 272 -14.64 -6.59 1.98
C TYR A 272 -15.10 -5.31 1.28
N PRO A 273 -15.48 -5.40 -0.01
CA PRO A 273 -16.14 -4.29 -0.67
C PRO A 273 -17.51 -4.01 -0.02
N ASP A 274 -17.88 -2.75 0.07
CA ASP A 274 -19.14 -2.28 0.63
C ASP A 274 -20.10 -1.88 -0.50
N HIS A 275 -21.29 -2.49 -0.52
CA HIS A 275 -22.30 -2.20 -1.50
C HIS A 275 -23.21 -1.08 -0.99
N THR A 276 -23.04 0.13 -1.55
CA THR A 276 -23.82 1.31 -1.17
C THR A 276 -24.88 1.71 -2.19
N GLU A 277 -25.13 0.87 -3.20
CA GLU A 277 -26.04 1.18 -4.33
C GLU A 277 -25.68 2.50 -5.04
N GLY A 278 -24.40 2.89 -5.00
CA GLY A 278 -23.90 4.13 -5.60
C GLY A 278 -24.21 5.40 -4.80
N ARG A 279 -24.68 5.28 -3.55
CA ARG A 279 -25.01 6.43 -2.69
C ARG A 279 -23.87 6.69 -1.70
N ASN A 280 -23.62 7.97 -1.40
CA ASN A 280 -22.71 8.42 -0.33
C ASN A 280 -21.33 7.73 -0.32
N VAL A 281 -20.75 7.54 -1.51
CA VAL A 281 -19.42 6.92 -1.68
C VAL A 281 -18.34 7.87 -1.17
N SER A 282 -17.66 7.48 -0.11
CA SER A 282 -16.59 8.25 0.55
C SER A 282 -15.33 7.43 0.84
N ARG A 283 -15.39 6.09 0.69
CA ARG A 283 -14.28 5.17 0.98
C ARG A 283 -13.94 4.29 -0.22
N PHE A 284 -12.72 3.78 -0.27
CA PHE A 284 -12.28 2.85 -1.31
C PHE A 284 -13.01 1.49 -1.26
N SER A 285 -13.44 1.03 -0.09
CA SER A 285 -14.32 -0.15 0.07
C SER A 285 -15.62 -0.03 -0.71
N GLN A 286 -16.13 1.18 -0.87
CA GLN A 286 -17.37 1.48 -1.58
C GLN A 286 -17.17 1.60 -3.09
N SER A 287 -15.96 1.29 -3.58
CA SER A 287 -15.65 1.34 -5.01
C SER A 287 -16.37 0.21 -5.76
N LEU A 288 -17.11 0.59 -6.81
CA LEU A 288 -17.71 -0.35 -7.74
C LEU A 288 -16.68 -1.28 -8.38
N LYS A 289 -15.44 -0.80 -8.57
CA LYS A 289 -14.35 -1.63 -9.11
C LYS A 289 -14.06 -2.81 -8.20
N TRP A 290 -13.94 -2.59 -6.90
CA TRP A 290 -13.68 -3.66 -5.94
C TRP A 290 -14.88 -4.62 -5.84
N LEU A 291 -16.10 -4.06 -5.79
CA LEU A 291 -17.31 -4.87 -5.70
C LEU A 291 -17.55 -5.77 -6.93
N GLN A 292 -17.38 -5.24 -8.15
CA GLN A 292 -17.87 -5.90 -9.36
C GLN A 292 -16.80 -6.25 -10.40
N HIS A 293 -15.73 -5.47 -10.49
CA HIS A 293 -14.83 -5.49 -11.66
C HIS A 293 -13.45 -6.09 -11.35
N MET A 294 -13.20 -6.53 -10.12
CA MET A 294 -11.99 -7.27 -9.79
C MET A 294 -12.05 -8.69 -10.36
N ALA A 295 -10.92 -9.12 -10.94
CA ALA A 295 -10.71 -10.50 -11.34
C ALA A 295 -10.86 -11.43 -10.12
N PRO A 296 -11.38 -12.67 -10.30
CA PRO A 296 -11.61 -13.64 -9.23
C PRO A 296 -10.51 -13.70 -8.16
N GLU A 297 -9.24 -13.74 -8.55
CA GLU A 297 -8.04 -13.83 -7.72
C GLU A 297 -7.77 -12.59 -6.85
N ASN A 298 -8.37 -11.45 -7.19
CA ASN A 298 -8.20 -10.17 -6.47
C ASN A 298 -9.44 -9.77 -5.67
N ARG A 299 -10.49 -10.60 -5.65
CA ARG A 299 -11.68 -10.39 -4.82
C ARG A 299 -11.39 -10.73 -3.36
N ALA A 300 -12.33 -10.41 -2.47
CA ALA A 300 -12.32 -10.97 -1.12
C ALA A 300 -12.46 -12.51 -1.23
N GLN A 301 -11.38 -13.23 -0.91
CA GLN A 301 -11.26 -14.66 -1.20
C GLN A 301 -12.01 -15.54 -0.21
N MET A 302 -12.21 -15.08 1.02
CA MET A 302 -12.68 -15.90 2.12
C MET A 302 -13.40 -15.05 3.17
N CYS A 303 -14.40 -15.64 3.82
CA CYS A 303 -14.94 -15.12 5.07
C CYS A 303 -14.77 -16.13 6.20
N ASN A 304 -14.56 -15.62 7.41
CA ASN A 304 -14.52 -16.41 8.63
C ASN A 304 -15.86 -16.29 9.37
N ILE A 305 -16.53 -17.42 9.57
CA ILE A 305 -17.77 -17.53 10.35
C ILE A 305 -17.61 -18.69 11.32
N ASN A 306 -17.75 -18.44 12.63
CA ASN A 306 -17.64 -19.44 13.69
C ASN A 306 -16.36 -20.30 13.61
N ASP A 307 -15.21 -19.66 13.39
CA ASP A 307 -13.89 -20.30 13.22
C ASP A 307 -13.79 -21.25 12.01
N LYS A 308 -14.74 -21.16 11.08
CA LYS A 308 -14.70 -21.83 9.78
C LYS A 308 -14.42 -20.83 8.67
N HIS A 309 -13.60 -21.26 7.71
CA HIS A 309 -13.23 -20.46 6.56
C HIS A 309 -14.02 -20.93 5.33
N PHE A 310 -14.78 -20.01 4.74
CA PHE A 310 -15.55 -20.25 3.53
C PHE A 310 -14.91 -19.48 2.38
N TYR A 311 -14.44 -20.20 1.37
CA TYR A 311 -13.78 -19.62 0.20
C TYR A 311 -14.75 -19.39 -0.94
N ILE A 312 -14.50 -18.36 -1.74
CA ILE A 312 -15.17 -18.22 -3.03
C ILE A 312 -14.79 -19.39 -3.94
N PHE A 313 -15.68 -19.77 -4.85
CA PHE A 313 -15.55 -20.93 -5.75
C PHE A 313 -15.47 -22.31 -5.08
N GLU A 314 -15.73 -22.40 -3.77
CA GLU A 314 -15.88 -23.68 -3.08
C GLU A 314 -17.34 -23.95 -2.70
N PRO A 315 -17.81 -25.22 -2.75
CA PRO A 315 -19.13 -25.59 -2.26
C PRO A 315 -19.28 -25.32 -0.77
N VAL A 316 -20.41 -24.71 -0.43
CA VAL A 316 -20.83 -24.40 0.93
C VAL A 316 -22.24 -24.97 1.11
N GLN A 317 -22.45 -25.73 2.18
CA GLN A 317 -23.79 -26.13 2.55
C GLN A 317 -24.39 -25.09 3.50
N LEU A 318 -25.60 -24.65 3.18
CA LEU A 318 -26.38 -23.75 4.03
C LEU A 318 -27.05 -24.52 5.18
N LEU A 319 -27.53 -23.79 6.19
CA LEU A 319 -28.37 -24.34 7.26
C LEU A 319 -29.65 -25.01 6.71
N THR A 320 -30.16 -24.53 5.57
CA THR A 320 -31.30 -25.12 4.83
C THR A 320 -30.96 -26.47 4.19
N LYS A 321 -29.68 -26.85 4.18
CA LYS A 321 -29.08 -28.02 3.52
C LYS A 321 -28.90 -27.92 2.02
N GLU A 322 -29.31 -26.82 1.40
CA GLU A 322 -28.94 -26.47 0.03
C GLU A 322 -27.43 -26.26 -0.07
N VAL A 323 -26.87 -26.59 -1.24
CA VAL A 323 -25.44 -26.42 -1.53
C VAL A 323 -25.30 -25.28 -2.53
N VAL A 324 -24.47 -24.32 -2.18
CA VAL A 324 -24.21 -23.13 -2.99
C VAL A 324 -22.71 -22.95 -3.18
N VAL A 325 -22.32 -22.10 -4.12
CA VAL A 325 -20.92 -21.70 -4.32
C VAL A 325 -20.84 -20.17 -4.27
N PRO A 326 -20.17 -19.58 -3.27
CA PRO A 326 -19.95 -18.14 -3.20
C PRO A 326 -19.08 -17.65 -4.37
N ILE A 327 -19.48 -16.57 -5.03
CA ILE A 327 -18.75 -15.93 -6.14
C ILE A 327 -18.25 -14.53 -5.77
N PHE A 328 -19.02 -13.83 -4.93
CA PHE A 328 -18.67 -12.53 -4.37
C PHE A 328 -19.02 -12.51 -2.89
N ILE A 329 -18.12 -11.95 -2.07
CA ILE A 329 -18.35 -11.66 -0.66
C ILE A 329 -18.27 -10.14 -0.49
N TYR A 330 -19.27 -9.54 0.14
CA TYR A 330 -19.40 -8.09 0.25
C TYR A 330 -20.20 -7.68 1.48
N MET A 331 -19.96 -6.47 1.96
CA MET A 331 -20.77 -5.84 3.00
C MET A 331 -21.99 -5.18 2.37
N TYR A 332 -23.15 -5.34 3.00
CA TYR A 332 -24.36 -4.60 2.67
C TYR A 332 -25.13 -4.32 3.95
N GLN A 333 -25.49 -3.06 4.19
CA GLN A 333 -26.20 -2.64 5.41
C GLN A 333 -25.56 -3.18 6.71
N TRP A 334 -24.24 -3.10 6.80
CA TRP A 334 -23.44 -3.56 7.96
C TRP A 334 -23.47 -5.08 8.20
N ARG A 335 -23.94 -5.87 7.23
CA ARG A 335 -23.91 -7.33 7.26
C ARG A 335 -23.08 -7.88 6.12
N LEU A 336 -22.43 -8.99 6.37
CA LEU A 336 -21.65 -9.68 5.36
C LEU A 336 -22.58 -10.58 4.56
N HIS A 337 -22.55 -10.44 3.24
CA HIS A 337 -23.35 -11.20 2.31
C HIS A 337 -22.47 -11.90 1.29
N ALA A 338 -23.01 -12.96 0.71
CA ALA A 338 -22.42 -13.61 -0.43
C ALA A 338 -23.43 -13.63 -1.60
N LYS A 339 -22.94 -13.37 -2.81
CA LYS A 339 -23.65 -13.75 -4.03
C LYS A 339 -23.18 -15.13 -4.45
N CYS A 340 -24.10 -16.06 -4.55
CA CYS A 340 -23.81 -17.47 -4.71
C CYS A 340 -24.50 -18.04 -5.95
N VAL A 341 -23.89 -19.08 -6.53
CA VAL A 341 -24.55 -19.97 -7.49
C VAL A 341 -25.13 -21.14 -6.71
N GLU A 342 -26.43 -21.39 -6.84
CA GLU A 342 -27.06 -22.57 -6.28
C GLU A 342 -26.69 -23.81 -7.11
N ILE A 343 -26.24 -24.88 -6.45
CA ILE A 343 -25.84 -26.12 -7.12
C ILE A 343 -27.07 -27.03 -7.27
N GLY A 344 -27.66 -26.97 -8.45
CA GLY A 344 -28.72 -27.87 -8.89
C GLY A 344 -28.22 -29.15 -9.55
N THR A 345 -29.15 -30.00 -9.98
CA THR A 345 -28.88 -31.26 -10.71
C THR A 345 -28.18 -31.05 -12.05
N ASP A 346 -28.30 -29.86 -12.64
CA ASP A 346 -27.65 -29.44 -13.89
C ASP A 346 -26.16 -29.12 -13.72
N HIS A 347 -25.72 -28.83 -12.49
CA HIS A 347 -24.33 -28.51 -12.15
C HIS A 347 -23.52 -29.75 -11.79
N VAL A 348 -24.19 -30.84 -11.42
CA VAL A 348 -23.57 -32.09 -10.99
C VAL A 348 -23.75 -33.16 -12.06
N THR A 349 -22.63 -33.68 -12.58
CA THR A 349 -22.65 -34.79 -13.54
C THR A 349 -21.83 -35.95 -13.01
N GLU A 350 -22.32 -37.17 -13.16
CA GLU A 350 -21.58 -38.36 -12.74
C GLU A 350 -20.87 -38.98 -13.94
N VAL A 351 -19.55 -39.02 -13.90
CA VAL A 351 -18.72 -39.58 -14.97
C VAL A 351 -17.85 -40.67 -14.36
N LYS A 352 -18.11 -41.94 -14.72
CA LYS A 352 -17.34 -43.10 -14.24
C LYS A 352 -17.22 -43.17 -12.70
N ASP A 353 -18.34 -43.00 -11.98
CA ASP A 353 -18.41 -43.03 -10.50
C ASP A 353 -17.66 -41.86 -9.81
N GLN A 354 -17.41 -40.78 -10.55
CA GLN A 354 -16.92 -39.51 -10.03
C GLN A 354 -17.98 -38.42 -10.25
N ALA A 355 -18.34 -37.72 -9.17
CA ALA A 355 -19.23 -36.56 -9.24
C ALA A 355 -18.44 -35.34 -9.71
N ARG A 356 -18.96 -34.65 -10.73
CA ARG A 356 -18.33 -33.48 -11.32
C ARG A 356 -19.19 -32.26 -11.12
N ILE A 357 -18.77 -31.39 -10.21
CA ILE A 357 -19.42 -30.08 -9.99
C ILE A 357 -18.84 -29.09 -10.98
N THR A 358 -19.73 -28.46 -11.74
CA THR A 358 -19.38 -27.50 -12.77
C THR A 358 -19.97 -26.14 -12.42
N ILE A 359 -19.12 -25.12 -12.29
CA ILE A 359 -19.51 -23.76 -11.88
C ILE A 359 -19.17 -22.80 -13.02
N PRO A 360 -19.98 -21.76 -13.29
CA PRO A 360 -19.60 -20.74 -14.26
C PRO A 360 -18.25 -20.07 -13.90
N SER A 361 -17.31 -19.99 -14.86
CA SER A 361 -15.97 -19.45 -14.62
C SER A 361 -15.93 -17.91 -14.54
N SER A 362 -16.90 -17.24 -15.17
CA SER A 362 -17.05 -15.79 -15.14
C SER A 362 -18.53 -15.44 -15.04
N VAL A 363 -18.90 -14.80 -13.93
CA VAL A 363 -20.25 -14.32 -13.66
C VAL A 363 -20.14 -12.86 -13.25
N ALA A 364 -20.94 -12.01 -13.86
CA ALA A 364 -21.04 -10.61 -13.48
C ALA A 364 -21.73 -10.50 -12.11
N PHE A 365 -21.40 -9.45 -11.35
CA PHE A 365 -22.00 -9.25 -10.02
C PHE A 365 -23.53 -9.21 -10.09
N ASP A 366 -24.12 -8.59 -11.12
CA ASP A 366 -25.57 -8.45 -11.29
C ASP A 366 -26.20 -9.56 -12.16
N ASP A 367 -25.51 -10.69 -12.33
CA ASP A 367 -26.07 -11.83 -13.07
C ASP A 367 -27.31 -12.39 -12.33
N PRO A 368 -28.46 -12.55 -13.02
CA PRO A 368 -29.71 -12.97 -12.39
C PRO A 368 -29.69 -14.41 -11.86
N ARG A 369 -28.67 -15.21 -12.21
CA ARG A 369 -28.49 -16.58 -11.67
C ARG A 369 -27.87 -16.58 -10.27
N LEU A 370 -27.33 -15.45 -9.82
CA LEU A 370 -26.77 -15.33 -8.48
C LEU A 370 -27.87 -15.08 -7.46
N ILE A 371 -27.94 -15.93 -6.46
CA ILE A 371 -28.77 -15.71 -5.27
C ILE A 371 -27.94 -14.97 -4.22
N VAL A 372 -28.61 -14.20 -3.36
CA VAL A 372 -27.97 -13.51 -2.23
C VAL A 372 -28.19 -14.33 -0.98
N CYS A 373 -27.11 -14.70 -0.30
CA CYS A 373 -27.12 -15.38 0.98
C CYS A 373 -26.56 -14.45 2.06
N ASP A 374 -27.13 -14.49 3.26
CA ASP A 374 -26.43 -14.01 4.46
C ASP A 374 -25.36 -15.06 4.80
N VAL A 375 -24.11 -14.64 5.00
CA VAL A 375 -23.02 -15.59 5.31
C VAL A 375 -23.23 -16.31 6.65
N GLN A 376 -24.10 -15.79 7.52
CA GLN A 376 -24.51 -16.47 8.76
C GLN A 376 -25.32 -17.75 8.49
N GLU A 377 -25.84 -17.95 7.27
CA GLU A 377 -26.50 -19.19 6.86
C GLU A 377 -25.52 -20.29 6.44
N PHE A 378 -24.22 -20.00 6.36
CA PHE A 378 -23.20 -20.99 6.01
C PHE A 378 -22.97 -21.98 7.17
N ASP A 379 -23.04 -23.28 6.88
CA ASP A 379 -22.97 -24.35 7.88
C ASP A 379 -21.71 -25.21 7.70
N LEU A 380 -21.63 -25.93 6.57
CA LEU A 380 -20.54 -26.87 6.28
C LEU A 380 -19.65 -26.37 5.14
N ILE A 381 -18.34 -26.45 5.35
CA ILE A 381 -17.33 -26.23 4.31
C ILE A 381 -17.25 -27.44 3.38
N TYR A 382 -16.63 -27.28 2.21
CA TYR A 382 -16.58 -28.31 1.17
C TYR A 382 -16.18 -29.71 1.67
N SER A 383 -15.20 -29.79 2.57
CA SER A 383 -14.69 -31.05 3.14
C SER A 383 -15.62 -31.73 4.15
N GLU A 384 -16.66 -31.04 4.61
CA GLU A 384 -17.62 -31.53 5.59
C GLU A 384 -18.95 -31.97 4.94
N ILE A 385 -19.22 -31.52 3.71
CA ILE A 385 -20.47 -31.82 2.99
C ILE A 385 -20.54 -33.30 2.65
N ARG A 386 -21.68 -33.93 2.92
CA ARG A 386 -21.97 -35.32 2.57
C ARG A 386 -23.01 -35.41 1.45
N MET A 387 -22.77 -36.32 0.52
CA MET A 387 -23.75 -36.71 -0.49
C MET A 387 -24.86 -37.58 0.12
N GLY A 388 -25.95 -37.76 -0.62
CA GLY A 388 -27.09 -38.57 -0.19
C GLY A 388 -26.77 -40.06 0.04
N ASP A 389 -25.67 -40.56 -0.52
CA ASP A 389 -25.13 -41.91 -0.29
C ASP A 389 -24.20 -42.00 0.94
N GLY A 390 -23.96 -40.86 1.61
CA GLY A 390 -23.10 -40.75 2.80
C GLY A 390 -21.62 -40.47 2.51
N ARG A 391 -21.16 -40.54 1.25
CA ARG A 391 -19.77 -40.19 0.87
C ARG A 391 -19.51 -38.69 1.08
N LEU A 392 -18.27 -38.31 1.37
CA LEU A 392 -17.90 -36.89 1.42
C LEU A 392 -17.89 -36.32 -0.01
N LEU A 393 -18.33 -35.08 -0.17
CA LEU A 393 -18.38 -34.42 -1.47
C LEU A 393 -16.98 -34.26 -2.08
N THR A 394 -15.98 -34.00 -1.25
CA THR A 394 -14.56 -33.97 -1.65
C THR A 394 -14.07 -35.31 -2.19
N GLU A 395 -14.48 -36.43 -1.58
CA GLU A 395 -14.15 -37.78 -2.06
C GLU A 395 -14.85 -38.08 -3.38
N ALA A 396 -16.15 -37.78 -3.48
CA ALA A 396 -16.94 -38.00 -4.68
C ALA A 396 -16.40 -37.19 -5.89
N CYS A 397 -15.88 -35.99 -5.64
CA CYS A 397 -15.27 -35.13 -6.65
C CYS A 397 -13.77 -35.36 -6.86
N GLN A 398 -13.12 -36.17 -6.02
CA GLN A 398 -11.66 -36.33 -5.96
C GLN A 398 -10.92 -34.99 -5.76
N GLY A 399 -11.54 -34.03 -5.07
CA GLY A 399 -11.01 -32.69 -4.83
C GLY A 399 -11.03 -31.75 -6.05
N TYR A 400 -11.65 -32.13 -7.16
CA TYR A 400 -11.74 -31.28 -8.36
C TYR A 400 -13.09 -30.59 -8.51
N ILE A 401 -13.03 -29.30 -8.80
CA ILE A 401 -14.17 -28.47 -9.20
C ILE A 401 -13.85 -27.89 -10.57
N TYR A 402 -14.85 -27.86 -11.47
CA TYR A 402 -14.62 -27.52 -12.87
C TYR A 402 -15.28 -26.19 -13.23
N GLY A 403 -14.52 -25.31 -13.89
CA GLY A 403 -15.06 -24.08 -14.47
C GLY A 403 -15.72 -24.36 -15.82
N LYS A 404 -16.93 -23.83 -16.03
CA LYS A 404 -17.57 -23.75 -17.35
C LYS A 404 -17.40 -22.35 -17.91
N ILE A 405 -16.61 -22.27 -18.96
CA ILE A 405 -16.55 -21.07 -19.81
C ILE A 405 -17.84 -21.08 -20.64
N TYR A 406 -18.73 -20.14 -20.38
CA TYR A 406 -19.75 -19.80 -21.36
C TYR A 406 -19.05 -18.91 -22.38
N ASP A 407 -18.79 -19.43 -23.58
CA ASP A 407 -18.47 -18.57 -24.71
C ASP A 407 -19.60 -17.54 -24.79
N LEU A 408 -19.24 -16.26 -24.67
CA LEU A 408 -20.12 -15.16 -25.02
C LEU A 408 -20.47 -15.39 -26.49
N LEU A 409 -21.60 -16.04 -26.75
CA LEU A 409 -22.14 -16.21 -28.08
C LEU A 409 -22.17 -14.84 -28.72
N SER A 410 -21.36 -14.71 -29.77
CA SER A 410 -21.53 -13.85 -30.93
C SER A 410 -22.90 -13.19 -30.96
N SER A 411 -23.03 -12.05 -30.28
CA SER A 411 -24.04 -11.07 -30.65
C SER A 411 -23.52 -10.44 -31.93
N ASN A 412 -23.84 -11.08 -33.05
CA ASN A 412 -23.75 -10.44 -34.36
C ASN A 412 -24.59 -9.17 -34.28
N CYS A 413 -23.94 -8.02 -34.14
CA CYS A 413 -24.54 -6.74 -34.48
C CYS A 413 -24.85 -6.76 -35.97
N VAL A 414 -26.14 -6.63 -36.30
CA VAL A 414 -26.62 -6.01 -37.53
C VAL A 414 -27.00 -4.58 -37.19
#